data_AF-A0A4C1XY56-F1
#
_entry.id   AF-A0A4C1XY56-F1
#
_cell.length_a   1.000
_cell.length_b   1.000
_cell.length_c   1.000
_cell.angle_alpha   90.00
_cell.angle_beta   90.00
_cell.angle_gamma   90.00
#
_symmetry.space_group_name_H-M   'P 1'
#
loop_
_entity.id
_entity.type
_entity.pdbx_description
1 polymer ?
#
loop_
_entity_poly.entity_id
_entity_poly.type
_entity_poly.pdbx_seq_one_letter_code
_entity_poly.pdbx_strand_id
1 'polypeptide(L)'
;MILALRRFIARRGTPSDVFGQRHEFRRRKQRTDEHTRGTREDEEADVRTITEVHTSRALNMGGAWERLVRSVKTALAATLRESPREEVLHTLLLEAEHIVNSRPLTEVDVEPAEAEGLTPNHFLIGRSCALPQRPL
;
A
#
# COMPACT_ATOMS: atom_id res chain seq x y z
N MET A 1 1.78 -11.56 -6.05
CA MET A 1 0.59 -10.95 -5.42
C MET A 1 0.28 -11.54 -4.05
N ILE A 2 0.27 -12.87 -3.85
CA ILE A 2 -0.06 -13.47 -2.54
C ILE A 2 0.84 -13.00 -1.39
N LEU A 3 2.17 -13.04 -1.57
CA LEU A 3 3.12 -12.54 -0.54
C LEU A 3 2.98 -11.04 -0.29
N ALA A 4 2.69 -10.24 -1.32
CA ALA A 4 2.46 -8.80 -1.17
C ALA A 4 1.20 -8.53 -0.34
N LEU A 5 0.11 -9.27 -0.60
CA LEU A 5 -1.11 -9.14 0.20
C LEU A 5 -0.90 -9.63 1.64
N ARG A 6 -0.21 -10.76 1.86
CA ARG A 6 0.12 -11.23 3.22
C ARG A 6 0.90 -10.18 4.00
N ARG A 7 1.92 -9.56 3.37
CA ARG A 7 2.70 -8.47 3.98
C ARG A 7 1.83 -7.24 4.27
N PHE A 8 0.86 -6.92 3.41
CA PHE A 8 -0.09 -5.83 3.64
C PHE A 8 -0.99 -6.13 4.85
N ILE A 9 -1.60 -7.31 4.90
CA ILE A 9 -2.47 -7.75 6.00
C ILE A 9 -1.71 -7.71 7.33
N ALA A 10 -0.48 -8.22 7.35
CA ALA A 10 0.36 -8.20 8.54
C ALA A 10 0.67 -6.77 9.05
N ARG A 11 0.68 -5.76 8.17
CA ARG A 11 0.97 -4.36 8.54
C ARG A 11 -0.27 -3.53 8.85
N ARG A 12 -1.38 -3.78 8.15
CA ARG A 12 -2.57 -2.89 8.13
C ARG A 12 -3.85 -3.57 8.59
N GLY A 13 -3.80 -4.87 8.87
CA GLY A 13 -4.98 -5.69 9.14
C GLY A 13 -5.64 -6.23 7.87
N THR A 14 -6.63 -7.09 8.06
CA THR A 14 -7.33 -7.76 6.96
C THR A 14 -8.40 -6.83 6.36
N PRO A 15 -8.31 -6.47 5.07
CA PRO A 15 -9.35 -5.67 4.42
C PRO A 15 -10.62 -6.51 4.21
N SER A 16 -11.79 -5.88 4.26
CA SER A 16 -13.07 -6.53 3.91
C SER A 16 -13.19 -6.76 2.40
N ASP A 17 -12.76 -5.77 1.61
CA ASP A 17 -12.93 -5.72 0.17
C ASP A 17 -11.62 -5.36 -0.52
N VAL A 18 -11.30 -6.07 -1.60
CA VAL A 18 -10.16 -5.76 -2.47
C VAL A 18 -10.65 -5.54 -3.89
N PHE A 19 -10.35 -4.36 -4.42
CA PHE A 19 -10.69 -3.97 -5.78
C PHE A 19 -9.54 -4.33 -6.73
N GLY A 20 -9.87 -4.84 -7.92
CA GLY A 20 -8.86 -5.22 -8.89
C GLY A 20 -9.45 -5.70 -10.21
N GLN A 21 -8.56 -6.01 -11.16
CA GLN A 21 -9.01 -6.51 -12.46
C GLN A 21 -9.30 -8.01 -12.41
N ARG A 22 -10.33 -8.45 -13.12
CA ARG A 22 -10.78 -9.86 -13.14
C ARG A 22 -9.66 -10.86 -13.46
N HIS A 23 -8.72 -10.48 -14.33
CA HIS A 23 -7.63 -11.36 -14.73
C HIS A 23 -6.55 -11.50 -13.65
N GLU A 24 -6.34 -10.47 -12.82
CA GLU A 24 -5.39 -10.51 -11.70
C GLU A 24 -5.88 -11.46 -10.60
N PHE A 25 -7.17 -11.38 -10.26
CA PHE A 25 -7.82 -12.30 -9.31
C PHE A 25 -7.83 -13.75 -9.80
N ARG A 26 -8.09 -13.98 -11.10
CA ARG A 26 -7.98 -15.33 -11.69
C ARG A 26 -6.58 -15.91 -11.56
N ARG A 27 -5.53 -15.13 -11.89
CA ARG A 27 -4.13 -15.58 -11.78
C ARG A 27 -3.74 -15.87 -10.32
N ARG A 28 -4.27 -15.11 -9.37
CA ARG A 28 -4.08 -15.37 -7.94
C ARG A 28 -4.68 -16.70 -7.54
N LYS A 29 -5.95 -16.94 -7.86
CA LYS A 29 -6.67 -18.17 -7.50
C LYS A 29 -5.94 -19.41 -8.04
N GLN A 30 -5.49 -19.36 -9.30
CA GLN A 30 -4.69 -20.44 -9.89
C GLN A 30 -3.38 -20.71 -9.12
N ARG A 31 -2.63 -19.67 -8.77
CA ARG A 31 -1.38 -19.81 -8.01
C ARG A 31 -1.60 -20.28 -6.57
N THR A 32 -2.73 -19.90 -5.97
CA THR A 32 -3.16 -20.42 -4.67
C THR A 32 -3.45 -21.92 -4.79
N ASP A 33 -4.30 -22.34 -5.73
CA ASP A 33 -4.66 -23.75 -5.93
C ASP A 33 -3.44 -24.65 -6.23
N GLU A 34 -2.39 -24.11 -6.86
CA GLU A 34 -1.10 -24.78 -7.06
C GLU A 34 -0.28 -24.91 -5.75
N HIS A 35 -0.30 -23.90 -4.88
CA HIS A 35 0.51 -23.84 -3.66
C HIS A 35 -0.14 -24.53 -2.45
N THR A 36 -1.48 -24.54 -2.36
CA THR A 36 -2.25 -25.19 -1.28
C THR A 36 -2.15 -26.72 -1.34
N ARG A 37 -1.62 -27.31 -2.43
CA ARG A 37 -1.34 -28.75 -2.50
C ARG A 37 -0.24 -29.23 -1.55
N GLY A 38 0.48 -28.34 -0.85
CA GLY A 38 1.61 -28.71 0.01
C GLY A 38 1.69 -28.05 1.39
N THR A 39 0.78 -27.15 1.77
CA THR A 39 0.89 -26.42 3.05
C THR A 39 -0.46 -26.36 3.81
N ARG A 40 -0.37 -26.39 5.15
CA ARG A 40 -1.48 -26.51 6.11
C ARG A 40 -2.53 -25.41 5.93
N GLU A 41 -3.80 -25.81 6.07
CA GLU A 41 -5.01 -25.05 5.71
C GLU A 41 -5.28 -23.80 6.58
N ASP A 42 -4.56 -23.63 7.69
CA ASP A 42 -4.86 -22.64 8.72
C ASP A 42 -4.34 -21.21 8.43
N GLU A 43 -3.25 -21.06 7.67
CA GLU A 43 -2.69 -19.72 7.33
C GLU A 43 -3.43 -19.00 6.19
N GLU A 44 -4.41 -19.66 5.57
CA GLU A 44 -5.10 -19.14 4.39
C GLU A 44 -6.52 -18.66 4.68
N ALA A 45 -7.03 -18.91 5.89
CA ALA A 45 -8.38 -18.52 6.31
C ALA A 45 -8.59 -17.00 6.27
N ASP A 46 -7.63 -16.20 6.77
CA ASP A 46 -7.72 -14.73 6.77
C ASP A 46 -7.82 -14.15 5.36
N VAL A 47 -7.19 -14.83 4.40
CA VAL A 47 -7.17 -14.40 3.01
C VAL A 47 -8.47 -14.78 2.27
N ARG A 48 -9.16 -15.85 2.73
CA ARG A 48 -10.42 -16.35 2.16
C ARG A 48 -11.64 -15.50 2.55
N THR A 49 -11.55 -14.74 3.64
CA THR A 49 -12.62 -13.84 4.11
C THR A 49 -12.72 -12.55 3.29
N ILE A 50 -11.72 -12.25 2.46
CA ILE A 50 -11.65 -11.02 1.67
C ILE A 50 -12.58 -11.12 0.45
N THR A 51 -13.48 -10.15 0.32
CA THR A 51 -14.35 -10.03 -0.85
C THR A 51 -13.58 -9.41 -2.02
N GLU A 52 -13.48 -10.13 -3.13
CA GLU A 52 -12.85 -9.62 -4.35
C GLU A 52 -13.88 -8.84 -5.19
N VAL A 53 -13.69 -7.54 -5.31
CA VAL A 53 -14.58 -6.66 -6.06
C VAL A 53 -13.99 -6.40 -7.46
N HIS A 54 -14.67 -6.93 -8.46
CA HIS A 54 -14.28 -6.75 -9.86
C HIS A 54 -14.68 -5.37 -10.36
N THR A 55 -13.71 -4.52 -10.63
CA THR A 55 -13.98 -3.23 -11.28
C THR A 55 -14.10 -3.47 -12.79
N SER A 56 -15.30 -3.82 -13.26
CA SER A 56 -15.54 -4.17 -14.67
C SER A 56 -15.18 -3.01 -15.64
N ARG A 57 -15.19 -1.76 -15.18
CA ARG A 57 -14.74 -0.55 -15.91
C ARG A 57 -14.22 0.54 -14.94
N ALA A 58 -13.04 0.32 -14.35
CA ALA A 58 -12.34 1.31 -13.51
C ALA A 58 -11.79 2.52 -14.30
N LEU A 59 -12.59 3.17 -15.13
CA LEU A 59 -12.11 4.30 -15.95
C LEU A 59 -11.59 5.47 -15.07
N ASN A 60 -12.13 5.62 -13.86
CA ASN A 60 -11.68 6.62 -12.88
C ASN A 60 -10.66 6.08 -11.85
N MET A 61 -10.82 4.84 -11.37
CA MET A 61 -9.91 4.25 -10.37
C MET A 61 -8.52 3.93 -10.94
N GLY A 62 -8.43 3.53 -12.22
CA GLY A 62 -7.15 3.24 -12.86
C GLY A 62 -6.18 4.42 -12.81
N GLY A 63 -6.66 5.62 -13.13
CA GLY A 63 -5.84 6.84 -13.07
C GLY A 63 -5.43 7.25 -11.66
N ALA A 64 -6.23 6.93 -10.64
CA ALA A 64 -5.83 7.17 -9.24
C ALA A 64 -4.71 6.20 -8.82
N TRP A 65 -4.85 4.92 -9.14
CA TRP A 65 -3.82 3.91 -8.85
C TRP A 65 -2.52 4.20 -9.58
N GLU A 66 -2.58 4.60 -10.85
CA GLU A 66 -1.39 4.98 -11.62
C GLU A 66 -0.65 6.18 -11.00
N ARG A 67 -1.39 7.18 -10.48
CA ARG A 67 -0.79 8.32 -9.76
C ARG A 67 -0.15 7.89 -8.44
N LEU A 68 -0.75 6.96 -7.71
CA LEU A 68 -0.16 6.40 -6.48
C LEU A 68 1.12 5.60 -6.79
N VAL A 69 1.09 4.74 -7.82
CA VAL A 69 2.27 4.01 -8.29
C VAL A 69 3.37 4.97 -8.71
N ARG A 70 3.03 6.05 -9.41
CA ARG A 70 3.99 7.10 -9.77
C ARG A 70 4.60 7.75 -8.53
N SER A 71 3.81 8.07 -7.52
CA SER A 71 4.29 8.69 -6.27
C SER A 71 5.31 7.81 -5.55
N VAL A 72 5.03 6.51 -5.43
CA VAL A 72 5.97 5.55 -4.85
C VAL A 72 7.26 5.44 -5.68
N LYS A 73 7.13 5.36 -7.02
CA LYS A 73 8.29 5.33 -7.92
C LYS A 73 9.14 6.59 -7.81
N THR A 74 8.53 7.76 -7.69
CA THR A 74 9.24 9.03 -7.49
C THR A 74 9.99 9.03 -6.16
N ALA A 75 9.38 8.56 -5.07
CA ALA A 75 10.06 8.43 -3.77
C ALA A 75 11.25 7.47 -3.83
N LEU A 76 11.09 6.31 -4.48
CA LEU A 76 12.17 5.35 -4.67
C LEU A 76 13.29 5.86 -5.60
N ALA A 77 12.94 6.60 -6.66
CA ALA A 77 13.93 7.15 -7.59
C ALA A 77 14.86 8.18 -6.93
N ALA A 78 14.43 8.81 -5.83
CA ALA A 78 15.27 9.73 -5.06
C ALA A 78 16.37 9.00 -4.27
N THR A 79 16.17 7.72 -3.92
CA THR A 79 17.08 6.94 -3.08
C THR A 79 17.86 5.87 -3.86
N LEU A 80 17.28 5.33 -4.94
CA LEU A 80 17.88 4.28 -5.75
C LEU A 80 18.87 4.86 -6.77
N ARG A 81 20.15 4.55 -6.62
CA ARG A 81 21.22 4.86 -7.59
C ARG A 81 21.69 3.65 -8.38
N GLU A 82 21.56 2.47 -7.81
CA GLU A 82 21.94 1.17 -8.39
C GLU A 82 20.90 0.09 -8.03
N SER A 83 21.05 -1.12 -8.57
CA SER A 83 20.15 -2.24 -8.27
C SER A 83 20.34 -2.72 -6.82
N PRO A 84 19.37 -2.49 -5.92
CA PRO A 84 19.51 -2.84 -4.51
C PRO A 84 19.39 -4.34 -4.30
N ARG A 85 20.00 -4.84 -3.22
CA ARG A 85 19.71 -6.19 -2.69
C ARG A 85 18.25 -6.26 -2.22
N GLU A 86 17.67 -7.46 -2.17
CA GLU A 86 16.25 -7.65 -1.82
C GLU A 86 15.86 -7.02 -0.48
N GLU A 87 16.69 -7.22 0.56
CA GLU A 87 16.48 -6.64 1.89
C GLU A 87 16.47 -5.10 1.84
N VAL A 88 17.41 -4.51 1.11
CA VAL A 88 17.51 -3.05 0.94
C VAL A 88 16.28 -2.53 0.19
N LEU A 89 15.86 -3.20 -0.88
CA LEU A 89 14.66 -2.83 -1.62
C LEU A 89 13.41 -2.89 -0.73
N HIS A 90 13.31 -3.91 0.12
CA HIS A 90 12.20 -4.05 1.06
C HIS A 90 12.15 -2.87 2.04
N THR A 91 13.29 -2.48 2.61
CA THR A 91 13.39 -1.31 3.50
C THR A 91 13.01 -0.02 2.77
N LEU A 92 13.55 0.21 1.56
CA LEU A 92 13.23 1.40 0.77
C LEU A 92 11.75 1.48 0.39
N LEU A 93 11.09 0.33 0.15
CA LEU A 93 9.65 0.27 -0.08
C LEU A 93 8.84 0.68 1.15
N LEU A 94 9.27 0.29 2.36
CA LEU A 94 8.62 0.71 3.61
C LEU A 94 8.81 2.21 3.87
N GLU A 95 9.99 2.75 3.60
CA GLU A 95 10.26 4.19 3.70
C GLU A 95 9.42 4.98 2.70
N ALA A 96 9.34 4.53 1.44
CA ALA A 96 8.48 5.14 0.43
C ALA A 96 7.00 5.08 0.83
N GLU A 97 6.52 3.95 1.38
CA GLU A 97 5.17 3.83 1.93
C GLU A 97 4.93 4.86 3.05
N HIS A 98 5.90 5.03 3.96
CA HIS A 98 5.81 5.98 5.06
C HIS A 98 5.77 7.43 4.57
N ILE A 99 6.64 7.80 3.61
CA ILE A 99 6.68 9.16 3.02
C ILE A 99 5.35 9.49 2.35
N VAL A 100 4.85 8.60 1.49
CA VAL A 100 3.59 8.85 0.76
C VAL A 100 2.42 8.99 1.72
N ASN A 101 2.35 8.18 2.79
CA ASN A 101 1.24 8.22 3.74
C ASN A 101 1.34 9.33 4.79
N SER A 102 2.51 9.94 4.96
CA SER A 102 2.72 11.06 5.89
C SER A 102 2.61 12.42 5.21
N ARG A 103 2.45 12.45 3.88
CA ARG A 103 2.29 13.70 3.13
C ARG A 103 0.89 14.32 3.38
N PRO A 104 0.80 15.63 3.67
CA PRO A 104 -0.49 16.32 3.77
C PRO A 104 -1.30 16.24 2.48
N LEU A 105 -2.60 16.00 2.61
CA LEU A 105 -3.61 16.02 1.55
C LEU A 105 -4.20 17.42 1.37
N THR A 106 -4.13 18.24 2.40
CA THR A 106 -4.58 19.63 2.40
C THR A 106 -3.38 20.56 2.49
N GLU A 107 -3.53 21.78 1.98
CA GLU A 107 -2.61 22.86 2.32
C GLU A 107 -2.66 23.06 3.83
N VAL A 108 -1.48 23.22 4.43
CA VAL A 108 -1.35 23.52 5.85
C VAL A 108 -1.14 25.02 5.94
N ASP A 109 -2.01 25.72 6.66
CA ASP A 109 -1.85 27.15 6.90
C ASP A 109 -0.51 27.42 7.60
N VAL A 110 0.14 28.51 7.19
CA VAL A 110 1.49 28.89 7.67
C VAL A 110 1.44 29.33 9.15
N GLU A 111 0.27 29.66 9.68
CA GLU A 111 0.02 29.88 11.11
C GLU A 111 -1.33 29.28 11.53
N PRO A 112 -1.47 28.66 12.73
CA PRO A 112 -0.48 28.50 13.79
C PRO A 112 0.33 27.20 13.62
N ALA A 113 1.46 27.12 14.33
CA ALA A 113 2.34 25.94 14.43
C ALA A 113 1.67 24.63 14.92
N GLU A 114 0.36 24.66 15.16
CA GLU A 114 -0.48 23.59 15.71
C GLU A 114 -1.43 22.97 14.67
N ALA A 115 -1.55 23.55 13.46
CA ALA A 115 -2.41 22.99 12.42
C ALA A 115 -1.74 21.78 11.76
N GLU A 116 -1.99 20.59 12.30
CA GLU A 116 -1.57 19.36 11.65
C GLU A 116 -2.38 19.13 10.36
N GLY A 117 -1.67 19.10 9.22
CA GLY A 117 -2.28 18.78 7.94
C GLY A 117 -2.88 17.37 7.91
N LEU A 118 -4.05 17.23 7.29
CA LEU A 118 -4.68 15.91 7.14
C LEU A 118 -3.85 15.04 6.20
N THR A 119 -3.31 13.94 6.70
CA THR A 119 -2.51 12.96 5.94
C THR A 119 -3.25 11.63 5.72
N PRO A 120 -2.87 10.81 4.73
CA PRO A 120 -3.42 9.45 4.58
C PRO A 120 -3.32 8.60 5.85
N ASN A 121 -2.26 8.76 6.65
CA ASN A 121 -2.11 8.05 7.91
C ASN A 121 -3.25 8.31 8.90
N HIS A 122 -3.89 9.49 8.89
CA HIS A 122 -5.07 9.73 9.72
C HIS A 122 -6.20 8.74 9.41
N PHE A 123 -6.37 8.36 8.15
CA PHE A 123 -7.36 7.36 7.74
C PHE A 123 -6.87 5.93 7.95
N LEU A 124 -5.58 5.67 7.71
CA LEU A 124 -5.04 4.31 7.74
C LEU A 124 -4.71 3.81 9.15
N ILE A 125 -4.33 4.69 10.07
CA ILE A 125 -3.89 4.35 11.44
C ILE A 125 -4.52 5.23 12.52
N GLY A 126 -5.43 6.15 12.17
CA GLY A 126 -6.14 7.00 13.12
C GLY A 126 -5.33 8.18 13.69
N ARG A 127 -4.11 8.40 13.20
CA ARG A 127 -3.22 9.48 13.63
C ARG A 127 -2.27 9.87 12.53
N SER A 128 -1.65 11.03 12.64
CA SER A 128 -0.49 11.34 11.81
C SER A 128 0.72 10.48 12.20
N CYS A 129 1.70 10.48 11.30
CA CYS A 129 3.03 9.97 11.60
C CYS A 129 4.07 11.05 11.31
N ALA A 130 3.71 12.33 11.57
CA ALA A 130 4.54 13.46 11.22
C ALA A 130 5.91 13.36 11.91
N LEU A 131 6.98 13.39 11.12
CA LEU A 131 8.25 13.92 11.59
C LEU A 131 8.08 15.44 11.74
N PRO A 132 8.67 16.08 12.77
CA PRO A 132 8.61 17.54 12.89
C PRO A 132 9.07 18.15 11.58
N GLN A 133 8.22 19.01 10.99
CA GLN A 133 8.54 19.77 9.79
C GLN A 133 9.89 20.45 10.05
N ARG A 134 10.91 20.09 9.28
CA ARG A 134 12.24 20.68 9.43
C ARG A 134 12.09 22.18 9.19
N PRO A 135 12.37 23.06 10.16
CA PRO A 135 12.34 24.49 9.90
C PRO A 135 13.40 24.80 8.83
N LEU A 136 12.98 25.53 7.79
CA LEU A 136 13.89 26.11 6.80
C LEU A 136 14.73 27.22 7.44
#